data_AF-A0AAJ2E2H6-F1
#
_entry.id   AF-A0AAJ2E2H6-F1
#
_cell.length_a   1.000
_cell.length_b   1.000
_cell.length_c   1.000
_cell.angle_alpha   90.00
_cell.angle_beta   90.00
_cell.angle_gamma   90.00
#
_symmetry.space_group_name_H-M   'P 1'
#
loop_
_entity.id
_entity.type
_entity.pdbx_description
1 polymer ?
#
loop_
_entity_poly.entity_id
_entity_poly.type
_entity_poly.pdbx_seq_one_letter_code
_entity_poly.pdbx_strand_id
1 'polypeptide(L)'
;MRKDRHSMQHDRHAVDDLINRWVEWCRTRRIFVPPVKSNVLARLRPSRRMRTEEPDAFLDAEMPYLNMAIHALCERPDFAGDAECFLGVYWYRANIKVIAHQLQCSRGTVYNRARAFARRAQSHSVTIRRIHEHSTSADHDEKFVVSDFNRP
;
A
#
# COMPACT_ATOMS: atom_id res chain seq x y z
N MET A 1 -16.07 6.58 -31.55
CA MET A 1 -15.83 5.48 -30.58
C MET A 1 -14.37 4.95 -30.54
N ARG A 2 -13.34 5.76 -30.85
CA ARG A 2 -11.91 5.39 -30.63
C ARG A 2 -11.23 6.19 -29.50
N LYS A 3 -11.72 7.40 -29.18
CA LYS A 3 -11.17 8.29 -28.15
C LYS A 3 -11.30 7.71 -26.73
N ASP A 4 -12.39 6.99 -26.47
CA ASP A 4 -12.71 6.47 -25.12
C ASP A 4 -11.77 5.34 -24.68
N ARG A 5 -11.19 4.58 -25.63
CA ARG A 5 -10.28 3.47 -25.31
C ARG A 5 -8.90 3.92 -24.82
N HIS A 6 -8.41 5.07 -25.26
CA HIS A 6 -7.11 5.58 -24.80
C HIS A 6 -7.20 6.19 -23.41
N SER A 7 -8.30 6.89 -23.10
CA SER A 7 -8.56 7.43 -21.74
C SER A 7 -8.55 6.30 -20.70
N MET A 8 -9.30 5.22 -20.93
CA MET A 8 -9.36 4.08 -20.03
C MET A 8 -8.02 3.34 -19.86
N GLN A 9 -7.13 3.42 -20.83
CA GLN A 9 -5.83 2.76 -20.75
C GLN A 9 -4.88 3.56 -19.84
N HIS A 10 -4.91 4.90 -19.91
CA HIS A 10 -4.11 5.77 -19.05
C HIS A 10 -4.45 5.57 -17.57
N ASP A 11 -5.74 5.54 -17.23
CA ASP A 11 -6.22 5.31 -15.86
C ASP A 11 -5.77 3.94 -15.29
N ARG A 12 -5.71 2.92 -16.15
CA ARG A 12 -5.23 1.58 -15.75
C ARG A 12 -3.75 1.60 -15.37
N HIS A 13 -2.93 2.30 -16.15
CA HIS A 13 -1.51 2.42 -15.87
C HIS A 13 -1.26 3.23 -14.59
N ALA A 14 -2.02 4.31 -14.38
CA ALA A 14 -1.88 5.14 -13.18
C ALA A 14 -2.10 4.37 -11.86
N VAL A 15 -3.10 3.49 -11.82
CA VAL A 15 -3.37 2.65 -10.63
C VAL A 15 -2.27 1.61 -10.44
N ASP A 16 -1.84 0.94 -11.51
CA ASP A 16 -0.75 -0.04 -11.44
C ASP A 16 0.55 0.62 -10.92
N ASP A 17 0.85 1.84 -11.37
CA ASP A 17 2.02 2.63 -10.93
C ASP A 17 1.91 3.05 -9.46
N LEU A 18 0.73 3.50 -9.00
CA LEU A 18 0.48 3.82 -7.60
C LEU A 18 0.77 2.61 -6.69
N ILE A 19 0.27 1.43 -7.05
CA ILE A 19 0.49 0.21 -6.26
C ILE A 19 1.96 -0.22 -6.31
N ASN A 20 2.63 -0.09 -7.44
CA ASN A 20 4.07 -0.37 -7.53
C ASN A 20 4.88 0.56 -6.61
N ARG A 21 4.53 1.85 -6.53
CA ARG A 21 5.12 2.79 -5.56
C ARG A 21 4.83 2.38 -4.12
N TRP A 22 3.62 1.92 -3.81
CA TRP A 22 3.28 1.39 -2.49
C TRP A 22 4.12 0.15 -2.11
N VAL A 23 4.29 -0.80 -3.02
CA VAL A 23 5.14 -1.99 -2.79
C VAL A 23 6.57 -1.57 -2.46
N GLU A 24 7.11 -0.60 -3.19
CA GLU A 24 8.46 -0.10 -2.94
C GLU A 24 8.56 0.65 -1.62
N TRP A 25 7.58 1.50 -1.31
CA TRP A 25 7.46 2.19 -0.01
C TRP A 25 7.44 1.19 1.17
N CYS A 26 6.71 0.08 1.05
CA CYS A 26 6.70 -0.95 2.10
C CYS A 26 8.08 -1.62 2.27
N ARG A 27 8.86 -1.77 1.18
CA ARG A 27 10.21 -2.37 1.24
C ARG A 27 11.22 -1.42 1.87
N THR A 28 11.17 -0.14 1.53
CA THR A 28 12.05 0.90 2.07
C THR A 28 11.71 1.23 3.52
N ARG A 29 10.45 1.10 3.94
CA ARG A 29 10.06 1.31 5.35
C ARG A 29 10.80 0.41 6.34
N ARG A 30 11.26 -0.77 5.90
CA ARG A 30 12.10 -1.67 6.72
C ARG A 30 13.44 -1.03 7.12
N ILE A 31 13.90 0.00 6.41
CA ILE A 31 15.15 0.72 6.71
C ILE A 31 15.01 1.54 8.01
N PHE A 32 13.82 2.08 8.27
CA PHE A 32 13.54 2.85 9.50
C PHE A 32 13.34 1.96 10.73
N VAL A 33 13.22 0.64 10.55
CA VAL A 33 13.06 -0.29 11.65
C VAL A 33 14.45 -0.67 12.18
N PRO A 34 14.71 -0.59 13.50
CA PRO A 34 15.99 -1.01 14.04
C PRO A 34 16.30 -2.46 13.62
N PRO A 35 17.56 -2.78 13.29
CA PRO A 35 17.93 -4.09 12.77
C PRO A 35 17.51 -5.17 13.77
N VAL A 36 16.74 -6.14 13.29
CA VAL A 36 16.32 -7.29 14.10
C VAL A 36 17.58 -7.99 14.63
N LYS A 37 17.62 -8.27 15.94
CA LYS A 37 18.76 -8.93 16.60
C LYS A 37 19.11 -10.21 15.85
N SER A 38 20.22 -10.22 15.11
CA SER A 38 20.67 -11.42 14.41
C SER A 38 21.36 -12.36 15.39
N ASN A 39 21.19 -13.68 15.18
CA ASN A 39 21.94 -14.68 15.92
C ASN A 39 23.46 -14.58 15.63
N VAL A 40 24.29 -15.11 16.53
CA VAL A 40 25.76 -15.01 16.46
C VAL A 40 26.31 -15.62 15.16
N LEU A 41 25.75 -16.76 14.73
CA LEU A 41 26.13 -17.40 13.47
C LEU A 41 25.87 -16.53 12.24
N ALA A 42 24.78 -15.76 12.23
CA ALA A 42 24.46 -14.83 11.15
C ALA A 42 25.43 -13.64 11.10
N ARG A 43 26.05 -13.27 12.24
CA ARG A 43 27.08 -12.22 12.30
C ARG A 43 28.44 -12.69 11.79
N LEU A 44 28.73 -13.98 11.90
CA LEU A 44 29.99 -14.57 11.43
C LEU A 44 29.99 -14.88 9.93
N ARG A 45 28.84 -14.82 9.26
CA ARG A 45 28.77 -14.97 7.80
C ARG A 45 29.23 -13.67 7.13
N PRO A 46 30.08 -13.73 6.10
CA PRO A 46 30.41 -12.55 5.31
C PRO A 46 29.10 -11.97 4.76
N SER A 47 28.88 -10.68 5.02
CA SER A 47 27.65 -9.99 4.65
C SER A 47 27.47 -10.05 3.12
N ARG A 48 26.64 -10.97 2.64
CA ARG A 48 26.24 -11.05 1.22
C ARG A 48 25.46 -9.82 0.73
N ARG A 49 25.22 -8.83 1.61
CA ARG A 49 24.43 -7.62 1.31
C ARG A 49 25.28 -6.38 1.05
N MET A 50 26.58 -6.51 0.76
CA MET A 50 27.39 -5.38 0.26
C MET A 50 27.12 -5.11 -1.23
N ARG A 51 25.90 -4.70 -1.53
CA ARG A 51 25.60 -3.88 -2.71
C ARG A 51 24.55 -2.88 -2.27
N THR A 52 25.01 -1.92 -1.47
CA THR A 52 24.18 -0.89 -0.85
C THR A 52 24.37 0.36 -1.70
N GLU A 53 23.62 0.46 -2.80
CA GLU A 53 23.01 1.77 -3.02
C GLU A 53 22.17 2.00 -1.76
N GLU A 54 22.45 3.09 -1.04
CA GLU A 54 21.54 3.54 0.01
C GLU A 54 20.16 3.63 -0.64
N PRO A 55 19.19 2.81 -0.23
CA PRO A 55 17.88 2.85 -0.86
C PRO A 55 17.32 4.23 -0.57
N ASP A 56 17.11 5.03 -1.61
CA ASP A 56 16.45 6.31 -1.47
C ASP A 56 15.07 6.05 -0.88
N ALA A 57 14.90 6.44 0.38
CA ALA A 57 13.70 6.14 1.12
C ALA A 57 12.61 7.10 0.62
N PHE A 58 11.81 6.61 -0.33
CA PHE A 58 10.68 7.37 -0.86
C PHE A 58 9.70 7.72 0.28
N LEU A 59 9.73 8.99 0.71
CA LEU A 59 8.81 9.54 1.71
C LEU A 59 7.62 10.18 0.99
N ASP A 60 6.54 9.42 0.84
CA ASP A 60 5.29 9.89 0.27
C ASP A 60 4.19 9.87 1.34
N ALA A 61 3.57 11.02 1.56
CA ALA A 61 2.51 11.22 2.53
C ALA A 61 1.22 10.45 2.19
N GLU A 62 1.01 10.07 0.93
CA GLU A 62 -0.16 9.30 0.52
C GLU A 62 -0.07 7.82 0.91
N MET A 63 1.15 7.29 0.98
CA MET A 63 1.39 5.85 1.14
C MET A 63 0.88 5.27 2.47
N PRO A 64 1.01 5.95 3.63
CA PRO A 64 0.40 5.50 4.87
C PRO A 64 -1.12 5.29 4.76
N TYR A 65 -1.84 6.22 4.13
CA TYR A 65 -3.30 6.11 3.96
C TYR A 65 -3.69 4.96 3.03
N LEU A 66 -2.93 4.77 1.95
CA LEU A 66 -3.11 3.64 1.05
C LEU A 66 -2.84 2.31 1.76
N ASN A 67 -1.81 2.25 2.59
CA ASN A 67 -1.50 1.07 3.38
C ASN A 67 -2.65 0.72 4.35
N MET A 68 -3.19 1.71 5.06
CA MET A 68 -4.36 1.52 5.92
C MET A 68 -5.58 1.01 5.14
N ALA A 69 -5.86 1.60 3.97
CA ALA A 69 -6.96 1.17 3.11
C ALA A 69 -6.81 -0.28 2.65
N ILE A 70 -5.60 -0.69 2.24
CA ILE A 70 -5.31 -2.06 1.79
C ILE A 70 -5.53 -3.04 2.95
N HIS A 71 -5.00 -2.76 4.14
CA HIS A 71 -5.20 -3.64 5.30
C HIS A 71 -6.68 -3.74 5.69
N ALA A 72 -7.39 -2.62 5.75
CA ALA A 72 -8.82 -2.61 6.07
C ALA A 72 -9.65 -3.42 5.05
N LEU A 73 -9.29 -3.38 3.77
CA LEU A 73 -9.97 -4.19 2.74
C LEU A 73 -9.59 -5.68 2.83
N CYS A 74 -8.35 -6.01 3.20
CA CYS A 74 -7.91 -7.39 3.39
C CYS A 74 -8.59 -8.07 4.58
N GLU A 75 -8.94 -7.32 5.64
CA GLU A 75 -9.64 -7.84 6.81
C GLU A 75 -11.11 -8.16 6.54
N ARG A 76 -11.68 -7.63 5.46
CA ARG A 76 -13.08 -7.87 5.11
C ARG A 76 -13.25 -9.21 4.38
N PRO A 77 -14.11 -10.12 4.88
CA PRO A 77 -14.30 -11.44 4.28
C PRO A 77 -14.86 -11.36 2.85
N ASP A 78 -15.69 -10.36 2.56
CA ASP A 78 -16.28 -10.11 1.23
C ASP A 78 -15.22 -9.95 0.13
N PHE A 79 -14.02 -9.49 0.49
CA PHE A 79 -12.95 -9.19 -0.45
C PHE A 79 -11.77 -10.16 -0.36
N ALA A 80 -11.86 -11.24 0.42
CA ALA A 80 -10.75 -12.16 0.66
C ALA A 80 -10.14 -12.70 -0.66
N GLY A 81 -10.97 -13.17 -1.60
CA GLY A 81 -10.48 -13.68 -2.89
C GLY A 81 -9.89 -12.60 -3.81
N ASP A 82 -10.40 -11.36 -3.75
CA ASP A 82 -9.85 -10.22 -4.49
C ASP A 82 -8.51 -9.78 -3.88
N ALA A 83 -8.40 -9.82 -2.55
CA ALA A 83 -7.18 -9.54 -1.80
C ALA A 83 -6.08 -10.57 -2.10
N GLU A 84 -6.41 -11.86 -2.17
CA GLU A 84 -5.47 -12.91 -2.60
C GLU A 84 -4.93 -12.64 -4.01
N CYS A 85 -5.81 -12.29 -4.96
CA CYS A 85 -5.40 -11.91 -6.31
C CYS A 85 -4.47 -10.69 -6.27
N PHE A 86 -4.81 -9.66 -5.50
CA PHE A 86 -4.04 -8.44 -5.37
C PHE A 86 -2.64 -8.70 -4.79
N LEU A 87 -2.56 -9.39 -3.65
CA LEU A 87 -1.29 -9.73 -3.00
C LEU A 87 -0.44 -10.64 -3.88
N GLY A 88 -1.07 -11.61 -4.54
CA GLY A 88 -0.39 -12.51 -5.48
C GLY A 88 0.25 -11.76 -6.66
N VAL A 89 -0.47 -10.81 -7.25
CA VAL A 89 -0.01 -10.03 -8.41
C VAL A 89 1.08 -9.02 -8.02
N TYR A 90 0.82 -8.15 -7.04
CA TYR A 90 1.70 -7.00 -6.78
C TYR A 90 2.77 -7.29 -5.72
N TRP A 91 2.41 -7.97 -4.62
CA TRP A 91 3.30 -8.15 -3.48
C TRP A 91 4.24 -9.35 -3.65
N TYR A 92 3.66 -10.54 -3.83
CA TYR A 92 4.43 -11.79 -3.93
C TYR A 92 4.98 -12.06 -5.33
N ARG A 93 4.47 -11.36 -6.37
CA ARG A 93 4.78 -11.62 -7.78
C ARG A 93 4.66 -13.12 -8.11
N ALA A 94 3.61 -13.75 -7.58
CA ALA A 94 3.39 -15.18 -7.66
C ALA A 94 3.03 -15.62 -9.08
N ASN A 95 3.13 -16.93 -9.34
CA ASN A 95 2.74 -17.48 -10.63
C ASN A 95 1.22 -17.39 -10.82
N ILE A 96 0.78 -16.50 -11.71
CA ILE A 96 -0.64 -16.23 -11.97
C ILE A 96 -1.41 -17.46 -12.44
N LYS A 97 -0.75 -18.43 -13.09
CA LYS A 97 -1.40 -19.68 -13.49
C LYS A 97 -1.83 -20.51 -12.27
N VAL A 98 -1.02 -20.50 -11.21
CA VAL A 98 -1.29 -21.23 -9.97
C VAL A 98 -2.46 -20.58 -9.23
N ILE A 99 -2.44 -19.25 -9.10
CA ILE A 99 -3.54 -18.50 -8.47
C ILE A 99 -4.85 -18.69 -9.25
N ALA A 100 -4.80 -18.58 -10.59
CA ALA A 100 -5.97 -18.80 -11.44
C ALA A 100 -6.55 -20.21 -11.28
N HIS A 101 -5.69 -21.23 -11.18
CA HIS A 101 -6.11 -22.61 -10.94
C HIS A 101 -6.74 -22.78 -9.55
N GLN A 102 -6.12 -22.23 -8.50
CA GLN A 102 -6.64 -22.29 -7.12
C GLN A 102 -8.01 -21.62 -7.00
N LEU A 103 -8.19 -20.47 -7.65
CA LEU A 103 -9.44 -19.71 -7.66
C LEU A 103 -10.44 -20.15 -8.74
N GLN A 104 -10.13 -21.23 -9.47
CA GLN A 104 -10.94 -21.79 -10.56
C GLN A 104 -11.41 -20.73 -11.58
N CYS A 105 -10.52 -19.80 -11.94
CA CYS A 105 -10.85 -18.69 -12.83
C CYS A 105 -9.81 -18.51 -13.95
N SER A 106 -10.12 -17.65 -14.91
CA SER A 106 -9.17 -17.32 -15.97
C SER A 106 -8.04 -16.41 -15.45
N ARG A 107 -6.87 -16.47 -16.08
CA ARG A 107 -5.75 -15.55 -15.78
C ARG A 107 -6.15 -14.08 -15.89
N GLY A 108 -6.98 -13.74 -16.89
CA GLY A 108 -7.49 -12.38 -17.08
C GLY A 108 -8.36 -11.93 -15.91
N THR A 109 -9.16 -12.85 -15.36
CA THR A 109 -9.98 -12.61 -14.18
C THR A 109 -9.13 -12.25 -12.96
N VAL A 110 -7.99 -12.92 -12.75
CA VAL A 110 -7.06 -12.60 -11.64
C VAL A 110 -6.56 -11.15 -11.73
N TYR A 111 -6.06 -10.73 -12.90
CA TYR A 111 -5.61 -9.34 -13.09
C TYR A 111 -6.74 -8.33 -12.94
N ASN A 112 -7.94 -8.66 -13.44
CA ASN A 112 -9.10 -7.77 -13.31
C ASN A 112 -9.53 -7.62 -11.84
N ARG A 113 -9.54 -8.71 -11.06
CA ARG A 113 -9.84 -8.69 -9.62
C ARG A 113 -8.79 -7.90 -8.84
N ALA A 114 -7.50 -8.15 -9.10
CA ALA A 114 -6.40 -7.41 -8.48
C ALA A 114 -6.51 -5.89 -8.74
N ARG A 115 -6.83 -5.49 -9.97
CA ARG A 115 -7.03 -4.07 -10.33
C ARG A 115 -8.31 -3.47 -9.76
N ALA A 116 -9.39 -4.24 -9.68
CA ALA A 116 -10.62 -3.80 -9.03
C ALA A 116 -10.35 -3.53 -7.53
N PHE A 117 -9.62 -4.43 -6.88
CA PHE A 117 -9.16 -4.24 -5.50
C PHE A 117 -8.29 -2.99 -5.35
N ALA A 118 -7.29 -2.81 -6.23
CA ALA A 118 -6.42 -1.63 -6.20
C ALA A 118 -7.18 -0.31 -6.32
N ARG A 119 -8.18 -0.23 -7.22
CA ARG A 119 -9.04 0.95 -7.37
C ARG A 119 -9.89 1.21 -6.13
N ARG A 120 -10.43 0.16 -5.51
CA ARG A 120 -11.16 0.29 -4.23
C ARG A 120 -10.22 0.83 -3.15
N ALA A 121 -9.02 0.27 -3.03
CA ALA A 121 -8.03 0.70 -2.06
C ALA A 121 -7.66 2.19 -2.24
N GLN A 122 -7.43 2.63 -3.48
CA GLN A 122 -7.19 4.05 -3.79
C GLN A 122 -8.38 4.94 -3.39
N SER A 123 -9.62 4.53 -3.70
CA SER A 123 -10.80 5.29 -3.30
C SER A 123 -10.91 5.41 -1.78
N HIS A 124 -10.72 4.29 -1.06
CA HIS A 124 -10.71 4.24 0.39
C HIS A 124 -9.60 5.09 1.00
N SER A 125 -8.40 5.11 0.41
CA SER A 125 -7.28 5.90 0.93
C SER A 125 -7.56 7.39 0.89
N VAL A 126 -8.21 7.89 -0.18
CA VAL A 126 -8.64 9.29 -0.29
C VAL A 126 -9.66 9.63 0.80
N THR A 127 -10.62 8.73 1.08
CA THR A 127 -11.58 8.92 2.16
C THR A 127 -10.91 8.95 3.53
N ILE A 128 -10.02 7.99 3.82
CA ILE A 128 -9.29 7.93 5.09
C ILE A 128 -8.46 9.20 5.29
N ARG A 129 -7.74 9.63 4.26
CA ARG A 129 -6.95 10.86 4.27
C ARG A 129 -7.81 12.07 4.62
N ARG A 130 -8.94 12.25 3.91
CA ARG A 130 -9.86 13.36 4.16
C ARG A 130 -10.36 13.37 5.60
N ILE A 131 -10.76 12.21 6.14
CA ILE A 131 -11.23 12.10 7.53
C ILE A 131 -10.11 12.48 8.50
N HIS A 132 -8.90 11.96 8.29
CA HIS A 132 -7.75 12.22 9.15
C HIS A 132 -7.36 13.70 9.19
N GLU A 133 -7.33 14.37 8.03
CA GLU A 133 -7.03 15.80 7.92
C GLU A 133 -8.08 16.66 8.65
N HIS A 134 -9.36 16.31 8.53
CA HIS A 134 -10.42 17.00 9.29
C HIS A 134 -10.33 16.77 10.81
N SER A 135 -10.10 15.54 11.25
CA SER A 135 -9.97 15.24 12.69
C SER A 135 -8.76 15.93 13.32
N THR A 136 -7.64 15.98 12.60
CA THR A 136 -6.41 16.63 13.10
C THR A 136 -6.56 18.15 13.22
N SER A 137 -7.36 18.77 12.33
CA SER A 137 -7.60 20.21 12.37
C SER A 137 -8.51 20.61 13.54
N ALA A 138 -9.56 19.83 13.82
CA ALA A 138 -10.47 20.06 14.94
C ALA A 138 -9.77 19.98 16.31
N ASP A 139 -8.87 19.01 16.49
CA ASP A 139 -8.10 18.85 17.73
C ASP A 139 -7.11 20.01 17.99
N HIS A 140 -6.68 20.71 16.94
CA HIS A 140 -5.79 21.86 17.07
C HIS A 140 -6.54 23.11 17.54
N ASP A 141 -7.78 23.29 17.11
CA ASP A 141 -8.62 24.43 17.50
C ASP A 141 -9.08 24.32 18.96
N GLU A 142 -9.43 23.12 19.45
CA GLU A 142 -9.82 22.94 20.86
C GLU A 142 -8.68 23.19 21.86
N LYS A 143 -7.43 22.87 21.48
CA LYS A 143 -6.26 23.08 22.36
C LYS A 143 -5.90 24.56 22.53
N PHE A 144 -6.21 25.40 21.53
CA PHE A 144 -6.02 26.84 21.63
C PHE A 144 -7.05 27.49 22.56
N VAL A 145 -8.30 27.01 22.52
CA VAL A 145 -9.39 27.53 23.38
C VAL A 145 -9.13 27.23 24.87
N VAL A 146 -8.57 26.05 25.19
CA VAL A 146 -8.28 25.68 26.59
C VAL A 146 -7.03 26.39 27.14
N SER A 147 -6.07 26.78 26.29
CA SER A 147 -4.87 27.50 26.75
C SER A 147 -5.11 28.97 27.10
N ASP A 148 -6.17 29.60 26.57
CA ASP A 148 -6.47 31.01 26.81
C ASP A 148 -7.30 31.26 28.09
N PHE A 149 -7.87 30.20 28.69
CA PHE A 149 -8.69 30.31 29.91
C PHE A 149 -7.93 30.12 31.23
N ASN A 150 -6.62 29.89 31.19
CA ASN A 150 -5.82 29.65 32.39
C ASN A 150 -4.54 30.52 32.44
N ARG A 151 -4.71 31.84 32.26
CA ARG A 151 -3.74 32.83 32.72
C ARG A 151 -4.28 33.52 33.99
N PRO A 152 -3.53 33.51 35.11
CA PRO A 152 -3.91 34.23 36.32
C PRO A 152 -3.89 35.76 36.12
#